data_AF-A0A0G0NFI4-F1
#
_entry.id   AF-A0A0G0NFI4-F1
#
_cell.length_a   1.000
_cell.length_b   1.000
_cell.length_c   1.000
_cell.angle_alpha   90.00
_cell.angle_beta   90.00
_cell.angle_gamma   90.00
#
_symmetry.space_group_name_H-M   'P 1'
#
loop_
_entity.id
_entity.type
_entity.pdbx_description
1 polymer ?
#
loop_
_entity_poly.entity_id
_entity_poly.type
_entity_poly.pdbx_seq_one_letter_code
_entity_poly.pdbx_strand_id
1 'polypeptide(L)'
;MVHSEKLVGYCLLAVGLVIIILAAFNVYQVFNALTKPVQLFSFPAVSLDLSSLGGGLPISAEAKAELLPATVLNQSANIAAHLFLMGFVVSVGYKIASLGVQLVRTIEVKVRGLPAQAGKTEEVKA
;
A
#
# COMPACT_ATOMS: atom_id res chain seq x y z
N MET A 1 -10.15 32.15 8.63
CA MET A 1 -9.48 30.87 8.96
C MET A 1 -9.84 29.74 7.99
N VAL A 2 -11.11 29.60 7.59
CA VAL A 2 -11.63 28.55 6.67
C VAL A 2 -10.84 28.30 5.37
N HIS A 3 -10.22 29.33 4.77
CA HIS A 3 -9.47 29.17 3.52
C HIS A 3 -8.13 28.43 3.71
N SER A 4 -7.48 28.57 4.86
CA SER A 4 -6.17 27.93 5.12
C SER A 4 -6.34 26.44 5.40
N GLU A 5 -7.38 26.03 6.12
CA GLU A 5 -7.68 24.63 6.42
C GLU A 5 -7.98 23.83 5.16
N LYS A 6 -8.74 24.42 4.22
CA LYS A 6 -9.01 23.81 2.92
C LYS A 6 -7.74 23.65 2.08
N LEU A 7 -6.85 24.64 2.10
CA LEU A 7 -5.56 24.56 1.40
C LEU A 7 -4.70 23.42 1.94
N VAL A 8 -4.59 23.30 3.28
CA VAL A 8 -3.87 22.19 3.94
C VAL A 8 -4.51 20.85 3.59
N GLY A 9 -5.84 20.76 3.57
CA GLY A 9 -6.56 19.57 3.14
C GLY A 9 -6.24 19.13 1.70
N TYR A 10 -6.21 20.07 0.75
CA TYR A 10 -5.79 19.79 -0.62
C TYR A 10 -4.32 19.38 -0.74
N CYS A 11 -3.42 19.99 0.02
CA CYS A 11 -2.01 19.58 0.07
C CYS A 11 -1.86 18.14 0.57
N LEU A 12 -2.52 17.78 1.68
CA LEU A 12 -2.47 16.42 2.21
C LEU A 12 -3.05 15.40 1.23
N LEU A 13 -4.18 15.73 0.59
CA LEU A 13 -4.79 14.87 -0.42
C LEU A 13 -3.83 14.64 -1.60
N ALA A 14 -3.24 15.70 -2.14
CA ALA A 14 -2.30 15.62 -3.25
C ALA A 14 -1.08 14.79 -2.90
N VAL A 15 -0.46 15.02 -1.73
CA VAL A 15 0.72 14.27 -1.28
C VAL A 15 0.38 12.79 -1.10
N GLY A 16 -0.72 12.46 -0.42
CA GLY A 16 -1.15 11.08 -0.24
C GLY A 16 -1.42 10.37 -1.58
N LEU A 17 -2.04 11.06 -2.53
CA LEU A 17 -2.29 10.52 -3.87
C LEU A 17 -0.99 10.27 -4.65
N VAL A 18 -0.04 11.19 -4.59
CA VAL A 18 1.27 11.04 -5.24
C VAL A 18 2.02 9.83 -4.68
N ILE A 19 2.00 9.63 -3.35
CA ILE A 19 2.63 8.46 -2.71
C ILE A 19 2.02 7.16 -3.24
N ILE A 20 0.68 7.08 -3.34
CA ILE A 20 -0.01 5.89 -3.85
C ILE A 20 0.36 5.62 -5.31
N ILE A 21 0.36 6.66 -6.15
CA ILE A 21 0.71 6.53 -7.58
C ILE A 21 2.17 6.05 -7.73
N LEU A 22 3.09 6.62 -6.97
CA LEU A 22 4.51 6.27 -7.02
C LEU A 22 4.75 4.83 -6.56
N ALA A 23 4.07 4.39 -5.50
CA ALA A 23 4.13 3.00 -5.04
C ALA A 23 3.57 2.03 -6.08
N ALA A 24 2.41 2.36 -6.70
CA ALA A 24 1.82 1.56 -7.76
C ALA A 24 2.74 1.46 -8.99
N PHE A 25 3.35 2.57 -9.38
CA PHE A 25 4.31 2.60 -10.49
C PHE A 25 5.55 1.76 -10.18
N ASN A 26 6.08 1.82 -8.96
CA ASN A 26 7.21 0.99 -8.55
C ASN A 26 6.88 -0.51 -8.61
N VAL A 27 5.71 -0.90 -8.10
CA VAL A 27 5.24 -2.29 -8.18
C VAL A 27 5.07 -2.73 -9.64
N TYR A 28 4.47 -1.89 -10.49
CA TYR A 28 4.31 -2.17 -11.92
C TYR A 28 5.65 -2.40 -12.62
N GLN A 29 6.69 -1.62 -12.31
CA GLN A 29 8.01 -1.83 -12.89
C GLN A 29 8.66 -3.15 -12.47
N VAL A 30 8.50 -3.54 -11.20
CA VAL A 30 9.02 -4.81 -10.68
C VAL A 30 8.35 -6.00 -11.38
N PHE A 31 7.04 -5.93 -11.66
CA PHE A 31 6.35 -6.98 -12.42
C PHE A 31 6.76 -7.06 -13.88
N ASN A 32 7.11 -5.94 -14.51
CA ASN A 32 7.63 -5.91 -15.88
C ASN A 32 9.14 -6.25 -15.96
N ALA A 33 9.74 -6.68 -14.85
CA ALA A 33 11.17 -6.97 -14.73
C ALA A 33 12.10 -5.80 -15.14
N LEU A 34 11.57 -4.56 -15.14
CA LEU A 34 12.31 -3.35 -15.47
C LEU A 34 13.22 -2.91 -14.31
N THR A 35 12.86 -3.28 -13.09
CA THR A 35 13.61 -3.00 -11.87
C THR A 35 13.65 -4.22 -10.97
N LYS A 36 14.77 -4.41 -10.26
CA LYS A 36 14.92 -5.52 -9.31
C LYS A 36 14.06 -5.24 -8.06
N PRO A 37 13.28 -6.22 -7.57
CA PRO A 37 12.55 -6.08 -6.31
C PRO A 37 13.52 -5.84 -5.15
N VAL A 38 13.04 -5.22 -4.07
CA VAL A 38 13.83 -5.08 -2.84
C VAL A 38 14.18 -6.48 -2.33
N GLN A 39 15.49 -6.75 -2.24
CA GLN A 39 16.00 -8.03 -1.78
C GLN A 39 16.03 -8.07 -0.25
N LEU A 40 15.01 -8.68 0.34
CA LEU A 40 14.89 -8.88 1.78
C LEU A 40 15.28 -10.30 2.20
N PHE A 41 15.20 -11.26 1.28
CA PHE A 41 15.47 -12.66 1.54
C PHE A 41 16.55 -13.21 0.59
N SER A 42 17.48 -13.98 1.17
CA SER A 42 18.51 -14.74 0.45
C SER A 42 18.65 -16.13 1.09
N PHE A 43 17.80 -17.05 0.63
CA PHE A 43 17.84 -18.45 1.02
C PHE A 43 18.93 -19.20 0.25
N PRO A 44 19.70 -20.06 0.92
CA PRO A 44 20.61 -20.99 0.26
C PRO A 44 19.83 -22.07 -0.51
N ALA A 45 20.47 -22.68 -1.53
CA ALA A 45 19.87 -23.73 -2.32
C ALA A 45 19.53 -24.96 -1.47
N VAL A 46 18.26 -25.37 -1.51
CA VAL A 46 17.81 -26.61 -0.88
C VAL A 46 18.21 -27.77 -1.80
N SER A 47 19.33 -28.40 -1.49
CA SER A 47 19.80 -29.60 -2.19
C SER A 47 19.46 -30.84 -1.36
N LEU A 48 18.86 -31.84 -1.99
CA LEU A 48 18.83 -33.19 -1.44
C LEU A 48 20.11 -33.90 -1.83
N ASP A 49 20.79 -34.44 -0.83
CA ASP A 49 21.92 -35.33 -1.05
C ASP A 49 21.37 -36.73 -1.40
N LEU A 50 21.30 -37.03 -2.70
CA LEU A 50 20.82 -38.33 -3.19
C LEU A 50 21.83 -39.46 -2.95
N SER A 51 23.02 -39.16 -2.41
CA SER A 51 24.04 -40.16 -2.10
C SER A 51 23.59 -41.20 -1.08
N SER A 52 22.57 -40.90 -0.25
CA SER A 52 22.03 -41.85 0.73
C SER A 52 20.86 -42.70 0.22
N LEU A 53 20.35 -42.45 -0.99
CA LEU A 53 19.18 -43.14 -1.55
C LEU A 53 19.54 -44.23 -2.60
N GLY A 54 20.83 -44.37 -2.93
CA GLY A 54 21.32 -45.26 -3.98
C GLY A 54 21.82 -46.61 -3.45
N GLY A 55 21.02 -47.66 -3.66
CA GLY A 55 21.45 -49.05 -3.48
C GLY A 55 22.50 -49.47 -4.53
N GLY A 56 23.75 -49.06 -4.35
CA GLY A 56 24.91 -49.62 -5.06
C GLY A 56 25.15 -49.18 -6.52
N LEU A 57 24.45 -48.16 -7.02
CA LEU A 57 24.74 -47.55 -8.33
C LEU A 57 25.79 -46.42 -8.17
N PRO A 58 26.78 -46.31 -9.08
CA PRO A 58 27.80 -45.26 -9.01
C PRO A 58 27.18 -43.95 -9.50
N ILE A 59 26.40 -43.30 -8.64
CA ILE A 59 25.91 -41.96 -8.88
C ILE A 59 27.04 -41.01 -8.50
N SER A 60 27.54 -40.29 -9.50
CA SER A 60 28.59 -39.27 -9.39
C SER A 60 28.32 -38.34 -8.19
N ALA A 61 29.35 -38.04 -7.40
CA ALA A 61 29.30 -37.23 -6.16
C ALA A 61 28.85 -35.76 -6.34
N GLU A 62 28.26 -35.43 -7.49
CA GLU A 62 27.75 -34.10 -7.87
C GLU A 62 26.24 -34.11 -8.11
N ALA A 63 25.55 -35.24 -7.94
CA ALA A 63 24.10 -35.32 -8.06
C ALA A 63 23.37 -34.76 -6.82
N LYS A 64 23.66 -33.51 -6.46
CA LYS A 64 22.76 -32.69 -5.64
C LYS A 64 21.55 -32.35 -6.51
N ALA A 65 20.49 -33.13 -6.38
CA ALA A 65 19.22 -32.75 -6.99
C ALA A 65 18.68 -31.54 -6.23
N GLU A 66 18.81 -30.36 -6.83
CA GLU A 66 18.11 -29.16 -6.38
C GLU A 66 16.61 -29.40 -6.60
N LEU A 67 15.88 -29.71 -5.53
CA LEU A 67 14.43 -29.89 -5.60
C LEU A 67 13.72 -28.60 -6.03
N LEU A 68 14.26 -27.46 -5.60
CA LEU A 68 13.81 -26.13 -5.98
C LEU A 68 15.05 -25.24 -6.12
N PRO A 69 15.31 -24.66 -7.31
CA PRO A 69 16.43 -23.76 -7.48
C PRO A 69 16.24 -22.53 -6.58
N ALA A 70 17.27 -22.19 -5.79
CA ALA A 70 17.24 -21.06 -4.86
C ALA A 70 16.92 -19.73 -5.56
N THR A 71 17.19 -19.62 -6.86
CA THR A 71 16.90 -18.43 -7.66
C THR A 71 15.40 -18.14 -7.71
N VAL A 72 14.57 -19.15 -7.99
CA VAL A 72 13.11 -19.00 -8.09
C VAL A 72 12.50 -18.76 -6.71
N LEU A 73 13.01 -19.44 -5.68
CA LEU A 73 12.54 -19.26 -4.32
C LEU A 73 12.86 -17.84 -3.80
N ASN A 74 14.08 -17.37 -4.03
CA ASN A 74 14.47 -16.02 -3.62
C ASN A 74 13.74 -14.95 -4.42
N GLN A 75 13.56 -15.14 -5.73
CA GLN A 75 12.86 -14.17 -6.56
C GLN A 75 11.38 -14.06 -6.15
N SER A 76 10.69 -15.19 -5.96
CA SER A 76 9.28 -15.18 -5.52
C SER A 76 9.12 -14.59 -4.11
N ALA A 77 9.97 -14.97 -3.16
CA ALA A 77 9.96 -14.43 -1.80
C ALA A 77 10.22 -12.92 -1.78
N ASN A 78 11.20 -12.43 -2.55
CA ASN A 78 11.52 -11.00 -2.63
C ASN A 78 10.42 -10.18 -3.32
N ILE A 79 9.78 -10.71 -4.36
CA ILE A 79 8.61 -10.05 -4.98
C ILE A 79 7.46 -9.95 -3.98
N ALA A 80 7.15 -11.03 -3.26
CA ALA A 80 6.10 -11.04 -2.24
C ALA A 80 6.40 -10.02 -1.11
N ALA A 81 7.65 -9.98 -0.64
CA ALA A 81 8.09 -9.03 0.37
C ALA A 81 8.00 -7.58 -0.12
N HIS A 82 8.39 -7.33 -1.38
CA HIS A 82 8.29 -6.03 -2.03
C HIS A 82 6.83 -5.56 -2.17
N LEU A 83 5.93 -6.46 -2.56
CA LEU A 83 4.48 -6.21 -2.61
C LEU A 83 3.93 -5.85 -1.24
N PHE A 84 4.34 -6.58 -0.19
CA PHE A 84 3.91 -6.30 1.17
C PHE A 84 4.41 -4.92 1.65
N LEU A 85 5.68 -4.62 1.40
CA LEU A 85 6.28 -3.34 1.74
C LEU A 85 5.61 -2.18 0.99
N MET A 86 5.40 -2.31 -0.32
CA MET A 86 4.70 -1.29 -1.10
C MET A 86 3.22 -1.19 -0.72
N GLY A 87 2.57 -2.29 -0.34
CA GLY A 87 1.21 -2.28 0.22
C GLY A 87 1.11 -1.51 1.53
N PHE A 88 2.13 -1.62 2.39
CA PHE A 88 2.25 -0.78 3.58
C PHE A 88 2.42 0.70 3.21
N VAL A 89 3.28 1.03 2.23
CA VAL A 89 3.45 2.41 1.76
C VAL A 89 2.15 3.00 1.20
N VAL A 90 1.41 2.23 0.41
CA VAL A 90 0.08 2.63 -0.09
C VAL A 90 -0.89 2.88 1.07
N SER A 91 -0.85 2.05 2.12
CA SER A 91 -1.68 2.24 3.31
C SER A 91 -1.36 3.54 4.05
N VAL A 92 -0.09 3.92 4.14
CA VAL A 92 0.34 5.21 4.70
C VAL A 92 -0.16 6.36 3.82
N GLY A 93 0.02 6.27 2.50
CA GLY A 93 -0.50 7.26 1.54
C GLY A 93 -2.01 7.44 1.64
N TYR A 94 -2.76 6.34 1.80
CA TYR A 94 -4.20 6.36 2.01
C TYR A 94 -4.60 7.08 3.30
N LYS A 95 -3.90 6.82 4.42
CA LYS A 95 -4.18 7.52 5.69
C LYS A 95 -3.96 9.03 5.56
N ILE A 96 -2.88 9.45 4.89
CA ILE A 96 -2.59 10.87 4.64
C ILE A 96 -3.68 11.50 3.75
N ALA A 97 -4.05 10.83 2.65
CA ALA A 97 -5.10 11.32 1.76
C ALA A 97 -6.47 11.40 2.46
N SER A 98 -6.80 10.43 3.31
CA SER A 98 -8.03 10.40 4.09
C SER A 98 -8.15 11.61 5.03
N LEU A 99 -7.06 11.98 5.71
CA LEU A 99 -7.01 13.20 6.52
C LEU A 99 -7.26 14.45 5.66
N GLY A 100 -6.64 14.52 4.47
CA GLY A 100 -6.88 15.60 3.51
C GLY A 100 -8.35 15.73 3.11
N VAL A 101 -9.01 14.62 2.77
CA VAL A 101 -10.44 14.59 2.40
C VAL A 101 -11.33 15.04 3.57
N GLN A 102 -11.02 14.61 4.79
CA GLN A 102 -11.77 15.00 5.99
C GLN A 102 -11.68 16.51 6.26
N LEU A 103 -10.52 17.12 6.01
CA LEU A 103 -10.32 18.56 6.18
C LEU A 103 -11.01 19.41 5.10
N VAL A 104 -11.11 18.92 3.87
CA VAL A 104 -11.78 19.62 2.76
C VAL A 104 -13.30 19.58 2.92
N ARG A 105 -13.84 18.52 3.54
CA ARG A 105 -15.28 18.36 3.74
C ARG A 105 -15.81 19.40 4.72
N THR A 106 -16.70 20.28 4.26
CA THR A 106 -17.37 21.25 5.13
C THR A 106 -18.50 20.54 5.89
N ILE A 107 -18.54 20.67 7.22
CA ILE A 107 -19.62 20.09 8.04
C ILE A 107 -20.79 21.07 8.06
N GLU A 108 -21.82 20.79 7.26
CA GLU A 108 -23.09 21.52 7.33
C GLU A 108 -23.96 20.93 8.44
N VAL A 109 -24.11 21.66 9.54
CA VAL A 109 -24.97 21.25 10.66
C VAL A 109 -26.40 21.70 10.36
N LYS A 110 -27.29 20.75 10.04
CA LYS A 110 -28.73 21.00 10.00
C LYS A 110 -29.30 20.91 11.41
N VAL A 111 -29.55 22.06 12.03
CA VAL A 111 -30.22 22.13 13.34
C VAL A 111 -31.69 21.74 13.17
N ARG A 112 -32.09 20.62 13.77
CA ARG A 112 -33.48 20.16 13.79
C ARG A 112 -34.13 20.68 15.07
N GLY A 113 -34.89 21.77 14.99
CA GLY A 113 -35.65 22.25 16.15
C GLY A 113 -36.07 23.73 16.19
N LEU A 114 -35.69 24.59 15.25
CA LEU A 114 -36.23 25.95 15.21
C LEU A 114 -37.48 26.00 14.32
N PRO A 115 -38.68 26.29 14.88
CA PRO A 115 -39.85 26.56 14.05
C PRO A 115 -39.56 27.77 13.15
N ALA A 116 -39.97 27.66 11.89
CA ALA A 116 -39.68 28.60 10.80
C ALA A 116 -40.37 29.98 10.91
N GLN A 117 -40.64 30.49 12.12
CA GLN A 117 -41.33 31.75 12.33
C GLN A 117 -40.86 32.41 13.64
N ALA A 118 -39.83 33.24 13.56
CA ALA A 118 -39.50 34.22 14.61
C ALA A 118 -39.07 35.55 13.96
N GLY A 119 -39.78 35.95 12.90
CA GLY A 119 -39.52 37.19 12.16
C GLY A 119 -40.80 37.91 11.72
N LYS A 120 -41.94 37.63 12.37
CA LYS A 120 -43.22 38.30 12.07
C LYS A 120 -44.05 38.52 13.34
N THR A 121 -43.65 39.51 14.12
CA THR A 121 -44.39 40.11 15.24
C THR A 121 -43.71 41.48 15.40
N GLU A 122 -44.29 42.67 15.20
CA GLU A 122 -45.64 43.17 14.94
C GLU A 122 -45.46 44.55 14.28
N GLU A 123 -46.18 44.85 13.20
CA GLU A 123 -46.57 46.24 12.94
C GLU A 123 -47.67 46.58 13.95
N VAL A 124 -47.30 47.19 15.07
CA VAL A 124 -48.28 47.86 15.95
C VAL A 124 -48.57 49.22 15.34
N LYS A 125 -49.68 49.28 14.60
CA LYS A 125 -50.33 50.52 14.17
C LYS A 125 -51.55 50.76 15.05
N ALA A 126 -51.42 51.66 16.02
CA ALA A 126 -52.48 52.51 16.56
C ALA A 126 -51.84 53.58 17.47
#